data_AF-A0A957NJC3-F1
#
_entry.id   AF-A0A957NJC3-F1
#
_cell.length_a   1.000
_cell.length_b   1.000
_cell.length_c   1.000
_cell.angle_alpha   90.00
_cell.angle_beta   90.00
_cell.angle_gamma   90.00
#
_symmetry.space_group_name_H-M   'P 1'
#
loop_
_entity.id
_entity.type
_entity.pdbx_description
1 polymer ?
#
loop_
_entity_poly.entity_id
_entity_poly.type
_entity_poly.pdbx_seq_one_letter_code
_entity_poly.pdbx_strand_id
1 'polypeptide(L)'
;MTSEFTVPVAHIDDPSAISMLLTTLRDLHGPGYEFAVGQWGGAAQIVAPPGAMIYRFLIETDGAAVYLQAGDQIRGPAPTGPYQRLDDTVARLTADHCEALWPGDVVTANDESPVTLSGSGAYFEVTVEATDYCTPRAAFLRNLADYPGGCAAYPGAFRREAIPPQRPAQGAADQRGVNRINEHTLDMRIDRNPTPIRHYHGPIAVDEGVVVNHSETAIVIPRAVYGLPEVDKPEEGHVLIYRQPATDPTDTIAIPVRPGSIVVTPATPGNTMGHCFENCFAMLIAIPGFVAPYHMLEE
;
A
#
# COMPACT_ATOMS: atom_id res chain seq x y z
N MET A 1 27.20 -15.03 -8.56
CA MET A 1 27.04 -14.81 -7.11
C MET A 1 25.58 -14.52 -6.89
N THR A 2 24.82 -15.46 -6.33
CA THR A 2 23.43 -15.21 -5.91
C THR A 2 23.52 -14.40 -4.63
N SER A 3 23.31 -13.09 -4.70
CA SER A 3 23.18 -12.29 -3.48
C SER A 3 22.01 -12.86 -2.69
N GLU A 4 22.27 -13.29 -1.46
CA GLU A 4 21.23 -13.66 -0.52
C GLU A 4 20.32 -12.43 -0.36
N PHE A 5 19.14 -12.48 -0.97
CA PHE A 5 18.21 -11.36 -0.93
C PHE A 5 17.74 -11.24 0.51
N THR A 6 18.22 -10.23 1.22
CA THR A 6 17.78 -9.94 2.58
C THR A 6 16.43 -9.24 2.48
N VAL A 7 15.46 -9.62 3.30
CA VAL A 7 14.15 -8.96 3.33
C VAL A 7 14.34 -7.50 3.71
N PRO A 8 13.96 -6.52 2.87
CA PRO A 8 14.09 -5.12 3.21
C PRO A 8 13.10 -4.76 4.31
N VAL A 9 13.63 -4.36 5.46
CA VAL A 9 12.86 -3.92 6.62
C VAL A 9 13.41 -2.58 7.08
N ALA A 10 12.52 -1.64 7.37
CA ALA A 10 12.88 -0.38 7.99
C ALA A 10 11.81 0.04 8.99
N HIS A 11 12.14 1.06 9.78
CA HIS A 11 11.17 1.81 10.55
C HIS A 11 11.33 3.29 10.19
N ILE A 12 10.25 4.08 10.24
CA ILE A 12 10.26 5.52 9.88
C ILE A 12 11.24 6.39 10.68
N ASP A 13 11.75 5.90 11.82
CA ASP A 13 12.73 6.56 12.68
C ASP A 13 14.17 6.02 12.51
N ASP A 14 14.40 5.12 11.54
CA ASP A 14 15.72 4.57 11.19
C ASP A 14 16.12 5.00 9.76
N PRO A 15 16.81 6.15 9.62
CA PRO A 15 17.25 6.65 8.32
C PRO A 15 18.18 5.70 7.56
N SER A 16 18.97 4.90 8.27
CA SER A 16 19.90 3.96 7.64
C SER A 16 19.14 2.79 7.01
N ALA A 17 18.20 2.20 7.75
CA ALA A 17 17.34 1.14 7.23
C ALA A 17 16.45 1.65 6.09
N ILE A 18 15.90 2.87 6.20
CA ILE A 18 15.13 3.51 5.12
C ILE A 18 15.99 3.65 3.87
N SER A 19 17.22 4.16 3.98
CA SER A 19 18.10 4.33 2.83
C SER A 19 18.38 3.01 2.12
N MET A 20 18.59 1.91 2.86
CA MET A 20 18.77 0.58 2.28
C MET A 20 17.49 0.10 1.59
N LEU A 21 16.34 0.25 2.25
CA LEU A 21 15.03 -0.14 1.72
C LEU A 21 14.71 0.58 0.40
N LEU A 22 14.94 1.90 0.33
CA LEU A 22 14.68 2.69 -0.88
C LEU A 22 15.62 2.29 -2.02
N THR A 23 16.89 1.99 -1.73
CA THR A 23 17.82 1.45 -2.73
C THR A 23 17.33 0.10 -3.24
N THR A 24 16.91 -0.82 -2.37
CA THR A 24 16.38 -2.12 -2.79
C THR A 24 15.13 -2.00 -3.64
N LEU A 25 14.20 -1.09 -3.31
CA LEU A 25 13.01 -0.85 -4.13
C LEU A 25 13.36 -0.30 -5.51
N ARG A 26 14.31 0.65 -5.62
CA ARG A 26 14.81 1.15 -6.91
C ARG A 26 15.48 0.07 -7.73
N ASP A 27 16.31 -0.76 -7.11
CA ASP A 27 16.99 -1.88 -7.77
C ASP A 27 15.97 -2.93 -8.26
N LEU A 28 14.91 -3.16 -7.47
CA LEU A 28 13.85 -4.12 -7.79
C LEU A 28 12.97 -3.66 -8.95
N HIS A 29 12.53 -2.40 -8.95
CA HIS A 29 11.52 -1.89 -9.89
C HIS A 29 12.10 -1.11 -11.07
N GLY A 30 13.36 -0.68 -10.96
CA GLY A 30 14.04 0.09 -12.00
C GLY A 30 13.56 1.54 -12.11
N PRO A 31 14.00 2.26 -13.15
CA PRO A 31 13.87 3.73 -13.25
C PRO A 31 12.44 4.23 -13.52
N GLY A 32 11.47 3.33 -13.74
CA GLY A 32 10.06 3.71 -13.88
C GLY A 32 9.37 4.03 -12.55
N TYR A 33 10.07 3.84 -11.43
CA TYR A 33 9.57 4.06 -10.07
C TYR A 33 10.59 4.84 -9.26
N GLU A 34 10.12 5.86 -8.55
CA GLU A 34 10.88 6.52 -7.51
C GLU A 34 10.19 6.32 -6.15
N PHE A 35 11.01 6.21 -5.11
CA PHE A 35 10.55 5.92 -3.77
C PHE A 35 11.12 6.93 -2.77
N ALA A 36 10.29 7.34 -1.81
CA ALA A 36 10.74 8.13 -0.68
C ALA A 36 10.02 7.72 0.61
N VAL A 37 10.72 7.88 1.73
CA VAL A 37 10.10 8.00 3.06
C VAL A 37 10.45 9.37 3.57
N GLY A 38 9.46 10.14 4.00
CA GLY A 38 9.66 11.52 4.40
C GLY A 38 8.73 11.96 5.50
N GLN A 39 8.96 13.20 5.95
CA GLN A 39 8.14 13.89 6.94
C GLN A 39 7.80 15.28 6.41
N TRP A 40 6.67 15.83 6.85
CA TRP A 40 6.33 17.23 6.62
C TRP A 40 5.86 17.90 7.91
N GLY A 41 5.96 19.22 7.95
CA GLY A 41 5.41 20.06 9.01
C GLY A 41 4.99 21.42 8.46
N GLY A 42 3.83 21.91 8.89
CA GLY A 42 3.21 23.12 8.35
C GLY A 42 2.55 22.88 7.00
N ALA A 43 2.54 23.90 6.14
CA ALA A 43 2.00 23.79 4.79
C ALA A 43 3.02 23.14 3.85
N ALA A 44 2.61 22.11 3.11
CA ALA A 44 3.44 21.43 2.12
C ALA A 44 2.66 21.26 0.82
N GLN A 45 3.30 21.54 -0.32
CA GLN A 45 2.71 21.29 -1.63
C GLN A 45 3.34 20.01 -2.22
N ILE A 46 2.49 19.12 -2.72
CA ILE A 46 2.88 17.92 -3.46
C ILE A 46 2.68 18.21 -4.94
N VAL A 47 3.74 18.06 -5.71
CA VAL A 47 3.76 18.28 -7.17
C VAL A 47 4.53 17.12 -7.81
N ALA A 48 3.90 16.42 -8.74
CA ALA A 48 4.61 15.38 -9.49
C ALA A 48 5.46 15.99 -10.62
N PRO A 49 6.54 15.31 -11.04
CA PRO A 49 7.19 15.61 -12.31
C PRO A 49 6.20 15.51 -13.49
N PRO A 50 6.48 16.20 -14.62
CA PRO A 50 5.62 16.11 -15.80
C PRO A 50 5.43 14.66 -16.28
N GLY A 51 4.17 14.29 -16.54
CA GLY A 51 3.82 12.92 -16.96
C GLY A 51 3.88 11.85 -15.87
N ALA A 52 4.07 12.24 -14.59
CA ALA A 52 4.12 11.33 -13.47
C ALA A 52 2.94 11.51 -12.51
N MET A 53 2.71 10.49 -11.70
CA MET A 53 1.78 10.49 -10.57
C MET A 53 2.54 10.16 -9.28
N ILE A 54 2.30 10.95 -8.24
CA ILE A 54 2.77 10.68 -6.88
C ILE A 54 1.64 10.03 -6.10
N TYR A 55 1.96 8.95 -5.38
CA TYR A 55 1.11 8.33 -4.37
C TYR A 55 1.80 8.45 -3.02
N ARG A 56 1.20 9.21 -2.10
CA ARG A 56 1.70 9.39 -0.74
C ARG A 56 0.81 8.65 0.25
N PHE A 57 1.36 7.58 0.83
CA PHE A 57 0.75 6.72 1.84
C PHE A 57 1.09 7.25 3.23
N LEU A 58 0.08 7.66 3.99
CA LEU A 58 0.30 8.32 5.27
C LEU A 58 0.53 7.30 6.39
N ILE A 59 1.66 7.41 7.07
CA ILE A 59 2.10 6.49 8.13
C ILE A 59 1.78 7.08 9.52
N GLU A 60 2.01 8.37 9.66
CA GLU A 60 1.69 9.15 10.86
C GLU A 60 1.12 10.50 10.46
N THR A 61 0.21 11.03 11.27
CA THR A 61 -0.39 12.35 11.05
C THR A 61 -0.68 13.02 12.40
N ASP A 62 -0.41 14.32 12.51
CA ASP A 62 -0.81 15.15 13.63
C ASP A 62 -1.38 16.48 13.13
N GLY A 63 -2.66 16.72 13.44
CA GLY A 63 -3.42 17.87 12.94
C GLY A 63 -3.41 18.00 11.40
N ALA A 64 -3.21 16.89 10.68
CA ALA A 64 -3.00 16.90 9.24
C ALA A 64 -4.31 17.06 8.47
N ALA A 65 -4.24 17.78 7.35
CA ALA A 65 -5.35 17.94 6.43
C ALA A 65 -4.88 18.08 4.97
N VAL A 66 -5.77 17.77 4.04
CA VAL A 66 -5.61 17.99 2.61
C VAL A 66 -6.58 19.07 2.13
N TYR A 67 -6.07 20.00 1.32
CA TYR A 67 -6.89 20.98 0.61
C TYR A 67 -7.18 20.47 -0.79
N LEU A 68 -8.47 20.30 -1.08
CA LEU A 68 -9.01 19.75 -2.31
C LEU A 68 -9.79 20.84 -3.04
N GLN A 69 -9.78 20.77 -4.36
CA GLN A 69 -10.44 21.74 -5.24
C GLN A 69 -11.76 21.20 -5.77
N ALA A 70 -12.67 22.09 -6.14
CA ALA A 70 -13.85 21.71 -6.90
C ALA A 70 -13.47 20.91 -8.16
N GLY A 71 -14.13 19.77 -8.38
CA GLY A 71 -13.84 18.86 -9.48
C GLY A 71 -12.91 17.70 -9.14
N ASP A 72 -12.16 17.77 -8.03
CA ASP A 72 -11.35 16.63 -7.57
C ASP A 72 -12.23 15.42 -7.28
N GLN A 73 -11.74 14.24 -7.65
CA GLN A 73 -12.36 12.97 -7.28
C GLN A 73 -11.70 12.44 -6.02
N ILE A 74 -12.51 11.94 -5.08
CA ILE A 74 -12.03 11.31 -3.85
C ILE A 74 -12.68 9.96 -3.66
N ARG A 75 -11.98 9.09 -2.94
CA ARG A 75 -12.49 7.79 -2.50
C ARG A 75 -12.71 7.79 -0.99
N GLY A 76 -13.79 7.17 -0.54
CA GLY A 76 -14.22 7.26 0.86
C GLY A 76 -14.63 8.68 1.28
N PRO A 77 -15.47 9.40 0.51
CA PRO A 77 -15.97 10.71 0.95
C PRO A 77 -16.71 10.61 2.30
N ALA A 78 -16.50 11.60 3.16
CA ALA A 78 -17.22 11.70 4.43
C ALA A 78 -18.75 11.73 4.21
N PRO A 79 -19.56 11.39 5.24
CA PRO A 79 -21.02 11.40 5.12
C PRO A 79 -21.58 12.79 4.76
N THR A 80 -20.88 13.84 5.19
CA THR A 80 -21.23 15.24 4.94
C THR A 80 -20.08 15.93 4.23
N GLY A 81 -20.40 16.76 3.24
CA GLY A 81 -19.43 17.58 2.53
C GLY A 81 -19.97 18.01 1.17
N PRO A 82 -19.24 18.86 0.43
CA PRO A 82 -19.64 19.32 -0.89
C PRO A 82 -19.39 18.22 -1.93
N TYR A 83 -20.14 17.12 -1.84
CA TYR A 83 -19.90 15.91 -2.63
C TYR A 83 -21.04 15.61 -3.60
N GLN A 84 -20.67 15.38 -4.86
CA GLN A 84 -21.50 14.67 -5.83
C GLN A 84 -21.03 13.22 -5.88
N ARG A 85 -21.85 12.28 -5.39
CA ARG A 85 -21.55 10.85 -5.45
C ARG A 85 -21.49 10.39 -6.91
N LEU A 86 -20.41 9.71 -7.27
CA LEU A 86 -20.24 9.07 -8.58
C LEU A 86 -20.56 7.58 -8.50
N ASP A 87 -20.15 6.94 -7.40
CA ASP A 87 -20.55 5.60 -6.98
C ASP A 87 -20.60 5.51 -5.44
N ASP A 88 -20.71 4.30 -4.90
CA ASP A 88 -20.79 4.05 -3.45
C ASP A 88 -19.53 4.52 -2.69
N THR A 89 -18.38 4.42 -3.33
CA THR A 89 -17.05 4.66 -2.74
C THR A 89 -16.37 5.92 -3.27
N VAL A 90 -16.81 6.47 -4.40
CA VAL A 90 -16.19 7.61 -5.09
C VAL A 90 -17.16 8.79 -5.17
N ALA A 91 -16.64 9.98 -4.90
CA ALA A 91 -17.35 11.23 -5.13
C ALA A 91 -16.47 12.26 -5.81
N ARG A 92 -17.13 13.25 -6.43
CA ARG A 92 -16.51 14.46 -6.94
C ARG A 92 -16.83 15.63 -6.02
N LEU A 93 -15.86 16.48 -5.74
CA LEU A 93 -16.08 17.72 -5.01
C LEU A 93 -16.85 18.73 -5.86
N THR A 94 -17.87 19.36 -5.29
CA THR A 94 -18.66 20.43 -5.93
C THR A 94 -18.19 21.83 -5.54
N ALA A 95 -17.36 21.94 -4.50
CA ALA A 95 -16.71 23.16 -4.05
C ALA A 95 -15.37 22.81 -3.38
N ASP A 96 -14.47 23.79 -3.27
CA ASP A 96 -13.21 23.63 -2.53
C ASP A 96 -13.49 23.18 -1.09
N HIS A 97 -12.66 22.27 -0.60
CA HIS A 97 -12.88 21.64 0.68
C HIS A 97 -11.57 21.25 1.36
N CYS A 98 -11.59 21.21 2.68
CA CYS A 98 -10.46 20.78 3.49
C CYS A 98 -10.90 19.55 4.28
N GLU A 99 -10.16 18.45 4.14
CA GLU A 99 -10.46 17.19 4.82
C GLU A 99 -9.32 16.77 5.74
N ALA A 100 -9.65 16.25 6.91
CA ALA A 100 -8.66 15.73 7.84
C ALA A 100 -7.99 14.47 7.26
N LEU A 101 -6.70 14.30 7.54
CA LEU A 101 -5.90 13.15 7.11
C LEU A 101 -5.53 12.27 8.30
N TRP A 102 -5.56 10.96 8.10
CA TRP A 102 -5.31 9.93 9.11
C TRP A 102 -4.26 8.93 8.58
N PRO A 103 -3.49 8.24 9.45
CA PRO A 103 -2.63 7.14 9.02
C PRO A 103 -3.44 6.10 8.26
N GLY A 104 -3.01 5.64 7.10
CA GLY A 104 -3.81 4.78 6.21
C GLY A 104 -4.45 5.51 5.03
N ASP A 105 -4.63 6.83 5.11
CA ASP A 105 -5.12 7.61 3.98
C ASP A 105 -4.03 7.74 2.89
N VAL A 106 -4.48 7.92 1.64
CA VAL A 106 -3.60 8.11 0.47
C VAL A 106 -3.90 9.45 -0.17
N VAL A 107 -2.86 10.24 -0.45
CA VAL A 107 -2.96 11.48 -1.21
C VAL A 107 -2.21 11.33 -2.52
N THR A 108 -2.80 11.77 -3.63
CA THR A 108 -2.19 11.66 -4.95
C THR A 108 -2.04 13.01 -5.63
N ALA A 109 -0.96 13.20 -6.38
CA ALA A 109 -0.66 14.46 -7.07
C ALA A 109 -0.12 14.16 -8.47
N ASN A 110 -0.46 15.01 -9.43
CA ASN A 110 0.18 15.07 -10.74
C ASN A 110 0.75 16.48 -10.96
N ASP A 111 1.35 16.72 -12.13
CA ASP A 111 1.90 18.01 -12.52
C ASP A 111 0.81 19.06 -12.78
N GLU A 112 -0.34 18.64 -13.31
CA GLU A 112 -1.44 19.55 -13.67
C GLU A 112 -2.30 20.00 -12.49
N SER A 113 -2.46 19.16 -11.46
CA SER A 113 -3.21 19.52 -10.26
C SER A 113 -2.44 19.12 -8.99
N PRO A 114 -1.61 20.06 -8.47
CA PRO A 114 -0.85 19.83 -7.24
C PRO A 114 -1.78 19.83 -6.02
N VAL A 115 -1.32 19.19 -4.94
CA VAL A 115 -2.09 19.07 -3.69
C VAL A 115 -1.40 19.81 -2.56
N THR A 116 -2.17 20.52 -1.75
CA THR A 116 -1.65 21.16 -0.54
C THR A 116 -2.05 20.36 0.68
N LEU A 117 -1.08 20.10 1.55
CA LEU A 117 -1.23 19.55 2.89
C LEU A 117 -1.00 20.63 3.94
N SER A 118 -1.61 20.47 5.11
CA SER A 118 -1.23 21.17 6.35
C SER A 118 -0.99 20.19 7.50
N GLY A 119 -0.65 20.71 8.68
CA GLY A 119 -0.32 19.92 9.86
C GLY A 119 1.06 19.27 9.77
N SER A 120 1.21 18.06 10.29
CA SER A 120 2.46 17.30 10.18
C SER A 120 2.22 15.81 10.06
N GLY A 121 3.24 15.08 9.62
CA GLY A 121 3.18 13.63 9.55
C GLY A 121 4.37 12.99 8.85
N ALA A 122 4.30 11.66 8.71
CA ALA A 122 5.27 10.83 8.01
C ALA A 122 4.59 10.04 6.89
N TYR A 123 5.32 9.79 5.80
CA TYR A 123 4.78 9.13 4.62
C TYR A 123 5.77 8.18 3.96
N PHE A 124 5.23 7.18 3.25
CA PHE A 124 5.91 6.48 2.17
C PHE A 124 5.34 6.98 0.84
N GLU A 125 6.19 7.25 -0.12
CA GLU A 125 5.83 7.85 -1.39
C GLU A 125 6.34 6.99 -2.54
N VAL A 126 5.47 6.81 -3.53
CA VAL A 126 5.82 6.18 -4.80
C VAL A 126 5.48 7.15 -5.93
N THR A 127 6.47 7.47 -6.75
CA THR A 127 6.27 8.22 -7.99
C THR A 127 6.37 7.25 -9.16
N VAL A 128 5.37 7.29 -10.05
CA VAL A 128 5.28 6.40 -11.21
C VAL A 128 4.84 7.18 -12.44
N GLU A 129 5.04 6.59 -13.62
CA GLU A 129 4.43 7.11 -14.86
C GLU A 129 2.91 7.20 -14.72
N ALA A 130 2.33 8.34 -15.10
CA ALA A 130 0.88 8.50 -15.13
C ALA A 130 0.26 7.54 -16.16
N THR A 131 -0.87 6.93 -15.80
CA THR A 131 -1.63 6.03 -16.68
C THR A 131 -3.04 6.56 -16.87
N ASP A 132 -3.82 5.89 -17.72
CA ASP A 132 -5.25 6.17 -17.90
C ASP A 132 -6.11 5.82 -16.66
N TYR A 133 -5.50 5.40 -15.55
CA TYR A 133 -6.20 5.20 -14.29
C TYR A 133 -6.71 6.54 -13.75
N CYS A 134 -8.03 6.62 -13.54
CA CYS A 134 -8.66 7.78 -12.91
C CYS A 134 -8.37 7.78 -11.39
N THR A 135 -7.15 8.19 -11.05
CA THR A 135 -6.63 8.15 -9.69
C THR A 135 -7.40 9.16 -8.82
N PRO A 136 -7.99 8.76 -7.67
CA PRO A 136 -8.60 9.71 -6.76
C PRO A 136 -7.52 10.59 -6.14
N ARG A 137 -7.80 11.89 -6.04
CA ARG A 137 -6.94 12.92 -5.43
C ARG A 137 -6.61 12.61 -3.96
N ALA A 138 -7.58 12.04 -3.26
CA ALA A 138 -7.41 11.49 -1.92
C ALA A 138 -8.30 10.24 -1.75
N ALA A 139 -7.81 9.26 -0.99
CA ALA A 139 -8.56 8.11 -0.55
C ALA A 139 -8.55 8.06 0.97
N PHE A 140 -9.73 8.22 1.58
CA PHE A 140 -9.90 8.27 3.03
C PHE A 140 -10.30 6.91 3.59
N LEU A 141 -9.32 6.17 4.10
CA LEU A 141 -9.48 4.77 4.51
C LEU A 141 -10.57 4.61 5.56
N ARG A 142 -10.68 5.56 6.51
CA ARG A 142 -11.66 5.54 7.61
C ARG A 142 -13.12 5.52 7.15
N ASN A 143 -13.39 5.98 5.94
CA ASN A 143 -14.75 6.10 5.40
C ASN A 143 -15.10 4.97 4.41
N LEU A 144 -14.17 4.06 4.13
CA LEU A 144 -14.43 2.92 3.24
C LEU A 144 -15.11 1.78 4.00
N ALA A 145 -15.93 1.01 3.28
CA ALA A 145 -16.56 -0.19 3.81
C ALA A 145 -15.55 -1.33 3.96
N ASP A 146 -15.82 -2.21 4.92
CA ASP A 146 -15.05 -3.42 5.17
C ASP A 146 -15.47 -4.55 4.21
N TYR A 147 -14.49 -5.29 3.68
CA TYR A 147 -14.73 -6.41 2.76
C TYR A 147 -14.03 -7.68 3.25
N PRO A 148 -14.68 -8.86 3.26
CA PRO A 148 -13.96 -10.11 3.45
C PRO A 148 -13.09 -10.42 2.21
N GLY A 149 -11.90 -10.99 2.40
CA GLY A 149 -11.05 -11.48 1.31
C GLY A 149 -9.55 -11.21 1.49
N GLY A 150 -8.75 -11.55 0.47
CA GLY A 150 -7.30 -11.45 0.54
C GLY A 150 -6.72 -12.22 1.71
N CYS A 151 -5.76 -11.63 2.42
CA CYS A 151 -5.08 -12.23 3.56
C CYS A 151 -5.95 -12.34 4.84
N ALA A 152 -7.16 -11.75 4.84
CA ALA A 152 -8.09 -11.74 5.98
C ALA A 152 -9.50 -12.16 5.53
N ALA A 153 -9.67 -13.46 5.25
CA ALA A 153 -10.91 -14.02 4.70
C ALA A 153 -11.95 -14.45 5.76
N TYR A 154 -12.19 -13.61 6.77
CA TYR A 154 -13.16 -13.86 7.84
C TYR A 154 -14.28 -12.80 7.89
N PRO A 155 -15.50 -13.14 8.33
CA PRO A 155 -16.58 -12.15 8.50
C PRO A 155 -16.19 -11.03 9.47
N GLY A 156 -16.42 -9.77 9.07
CA GLY A 156 -16.04 -8.60 9.88
C GLY A 156 -14.54 -8.27 9.83
N ALA A 157 -13.81 -8.77 8.84
CA ALA A 157 -12.44 -8.34 8.58
C ALA A 157 -12.41 -6.84 8.24
N PHE A 158 -11.55 -6.10 8.94
CA PHE A 158 -11.19 -4.75 8.53
C PHE A 158 -10.28 -4.88 7.32
N ARG A 159 -10.84 -4.97 6.12
CA ARG A 159 -10.11 -4.87 4.85
C ARG A 159 -10.75 -3.81 3.98
N ARG A 160 -9.97 -2.82 3.60
CA ARG A 160 -10.41 -1.64 2.84
C ARG A 160 -9.42 -1.37 1.72
N GLU A 161 -9.91 -1.04 0.54
CA GLU A 161 -9.08 -0.79 -0.63
C GLU A 161 -9.07 0.72 -0.92
N ALA A 162 -8.03 1.45 -0.50
CA ALA A 162 -7.95 2.88 -0.77
C ALA A 162 -7.58 3.15 -2.24
N ILE A 163 -6.74 2.31 -2.84
CA ILE A 163 -6.43 2.38 -4.28
C ILE A 163 -6.67 0.99 -4.89
N PRO A 164 -7.91 0.63 -5.27
CA PRO A 164 -8.27 -0.73 -5.70
C PRO A 164 -7.54 -1.14 -6.99
N PRO A 165 -7.28 -2.44 -7.23
CA PRO A 165 -6.61 -2.87 -8.45
C PRO A 165 -7.55 -2.74 -9.65
N GLN A 166 -7.04 -2.20 -10.76
CA GLN A 166 -7.73 -2.16 -12.04
C GLN A 166 -7.02 -3.09 -13.01
N ARG A 167 -7.67 -4.22 -13.28
CA ARG A 167 -7.17 -5.22 -14.23
C ARG A 167 -7.06 -4.63 -15.63
N PRO A 168 -6.06 -5.05 -16.42
CA PRO A 168 -5.99 -4.69 -17.83
C PRO A 168 -7.15 -5.35 -18.60
N ALA A 169 -7.34 -4.95 -19.85
CA ALA A 169 -8.31 -5.60 -20.73
C ALA A 169 -7.99 -7.11 -20.89
N GLN A 170 -9.04 -7.92 -21.07
CA GLN A 170 -8.87 -9.36 -21.29
C GLN A 170 -7.98 -9.61 -22.51
N GLY A 171 -6.93 -10.42 -22.35
CA GLY A 171 -5.98 -10.74 -23.42
C GLY A 171 -4.91 -9.67 -23.68
N ALA A 172 -4.81 -8.61 -22.86
CA ALA A 172 -3.70 -7.68 -22.93
C ALA A 172 -2.35 -8.40 -22.71
N ALA A 173 -1.31 -8.02 -23.44
CA ALA A 173 0.04 -8.53 -23.19
C ALA A 173 0.57 -8.03 -21.83
N ASP A 174 0.30 -6.75 -21.51
CA ASP A 174 0.69 -6.14 -20.24
C ASP A 174 -0.28 -6.49 -19.11
N GLN A 175 0.16 -7.34 -18.18
CA GLN A 175 -0.64 -7.82 -17.03
C GLN A 175 -0.46 -6.99 -15.75
N ARG A 176 0.36 -5.93 -15.77
CA ARG A 176 0.68 -5.10 -14.58
C ARG A 176 -0.49 -4.34 -13.97
N GLY A 177 -1.67 -4.34 -14.60
CA GLY A 177 -2.80 -3.49 -14.21
C GLY A 177 -2.72 -2.09 -14.82
N VAL A 178 -3.88 -1.45 -14.94
CA VAL A 178 -4.00 -0.07 -15.45
C VAL A 178 -3.46 0.92 -14.42
N ASN A 179 -3.79 0.74 -13.14
CA ASN A 179 -3.05 1.38 -12.07
C ASN A 179 -1.78 0.59 -11.79
N ARG A 180 -0.64 1.27 -11.83
CA ARG A 180 0.65 0.66 -11.48
C ARG A 180 0.81 0.47 -9.97
N ILE A 181 -0.07 1.03 -9.16
CA ILE A 181 -0.04 0.99 -7.70
C ILE A 181 -1.42 0.58 -7.19
N ASN A 182 -1.47 -0.45 -6.35
CA ASN A 182 -2.64 -0.80 -5.56
C ASN A 182 -2.31 -0.63 -4.07
N GLU A 183 -3.31 -0.24 -3.30
CA GLU A 183 -3.27 -0.27 -1.84
C GLU A 183 -4.54 -0.90 -1.31
N HIS A 184 -4.36 -1.76 -0.33
CA HIS A 184 -5.42 -2.17 0.56
C HIS A 184 -4.89 -2.37 1.98
N THR A 185 -5.66 -1.97 2.97
CA THR A 185 -5.28 -2.08 4.39
C THR A 185 -6.05 -3.22 5.03
N LEU A 186 -5.37 -4.06 5.85
CA LEU A 186 -6.01 -5.14 6.59
C LEU A 186 -5.61 -5.20 8.07
N ASP A 187 -6.55 -5.62 8.93
CA ASP A 187 -6.24 -6.15 10.28
C ASP A 187 -6.06 -7.67 10.22
N MET A 188 -4.82 -8.14 10.42
CA MET A 188 -4.44 -9.54 10.24
C MET A 188 -4.19 -10.16 11.61
N ARG A 189 -5.29 -10.63 12.22
CA ARG A 189 -5.30 -11.16 13.58
C ARG A 189 -5.29 -12.69 13.60
N ILE A 190 -4.39 -13.28 14.39
CA ILE A 190 -4.25 -14.74 14.49
C ILE A 190 -5.35 -15.40 15.35
N ASP A 191 -6.13 -14.61 16.09
CA ASP A 191 -7.25 -15.11 16.90
C ASP A 191 -8.59 -15.11 16.15
N ARG A 192 -8.57 -14.86 14.83
CA ARG A 192 -9.72 -14.95 13.93
C ARG A 192 -9.73 -16.29 13.21
N ASN A 193 -10.91 -16.67 12.69
CA ASN A 193 -11.10 -17.90 11.93
C ASN A 193 -11.76 -17.59 10.56
N PRO A 194 -11.11 -17.94 9.43
CA PRO A 194 -9.75 -18.48 9.35
C PRO A 194 -8.69 -17.48 9.86
N THR A 195 -7.53 -18.00 10.23
CA THR A 195 -6.34 -17.20 10.52
C THR A 195 -5.84 -16.50 9.25
N PRO A 196 -4.91 -15.53 9.35
CA PRO A 196 -4.33 -14.89 8.18
C PRO A 196 -3.71 -15.90 7.20
N ILE A 197 -3.90 -15.67 5.91
CA ILE A 197 -3.50 -16.62 4.87
C ILE A 197 -2.02 -16.48 4.53
N ARG A 198 -1.31 -17.62 4.51
CA ARG A 198 0.07 -17.74 4.04
C ARG A 198 0.08 -17.83 2.51
N HIS A 199 0.82 -16.95 1.86
CA HIS A 199 0.83 -16.91 0.40
C HIS A 199 2.09 -16.22 -0.13
N TYR A 200 2.24 -16.25 -1.45
CA TYR A 200 3.27 -15.49 -2.16
C TYR A 200 2.73 -14.96 -3.49
N HIS A 201 3.42 -13.94 -4.00
CA HIS A 201 3.15 -13.33 -5.29
C HIS A 201 4.29 -13.61 -6.27
N GLY A 202 3.95 -13.89 -7.53
CA GLY A 202 4.94 -14.04 -8.59
C GLY A 202 5.29 -12.73 -9.31
N PRO A 203 6.36 -12.71 -10.13
CA PRO A 203 6.59 -11.64 -11.10
C PRO A 203 5.42 -11.56 -12.11
N ILE A 204 5.28 -10.41 -12.77
CA ILE A 204 4.12 -10.10 -13.62
C ILE A 204 4.50 -10.09 -15.08
N ALA A 205 3.71 -10.75 -15.93
CA ALA A 205 3.90 -10.76 -17.38
C ALA A 205 3.63 -9.37 -18.01
N VAL A 206 4.48 -8.95 -18.94
CA VAL A 206 4.31 -7.69 -19.69
C VAL A 206 4.30 -7.86 -21.20
N ASP A 207 4.81 -8.98 -21.70
CA ASP A 207 4.79 -9.39 -23.10
C ASP A 207 5.14 -10.89 -23.21
N GLU A 208 5.19 -11.46 -24.41
CA GLU A 208 5.58 -12.84 -24.65
C GLU A 208 6.95 -13.17 -24.04
N GLY A 209 6.94 -13.94 -22.95
CA GLY A 209 8.15 -14.37 -22.24
C GLY A 209 8.85 -13.28 -21.42
N VAL A 210 8.31 -12.06 -21.40
CA VAL A 210 8.87 -10.95 -20.61
C VAL A 210 8.05 -10.76 -19.35
N VAL A 211 8.75 -10.74 -18.22
CA VAL A 211 8.16 -10.48 -16.90
C VAL A 211 8.88 -9.32 -16.23
N VAL A 212 8.15 -8.60 -15.38
CA VAL A 212 8.70 -7.59 -14.48
C VAL A 212 8.63 -8.09 -13.05
N ASN A 213 9.52 -7.55 -12.21
CA ASN A 213 9.48 -7.81 -10.78
C ASN A 213 8.21 -7.25 -10.16
N HIS A 214 7.83 -7.85 -9.04
CA HIS A 214 6.71 -7.43 -8.20
C HIS A 214 7.20 -7.27 -6.75
N SER A 215 6.50 -6.45 -5.98
CA SER A 215 6.62 -6.42 -4.53
C SER A 215 5.29 -6.08 -3.89
N GLU A 216 5.06 -6.65 -2.72
CA GLU A 216 4.11 -6.08 -1.77
C GLU A 216 4.87 -5.43 -0.61
N THR A 217 4.60 -4.17 -0.35
CA THR A 217 5.18 -3.40 0.75
C THR A 217 4.13 -3.22 1.83
N ALA A 218 4.38 -3.77 3.02
CA ALA A 218 3.54 -3.58 4.18
C ALA A 218 4.04 -2.41 5.01
N ILE A 219 3.12 -1.51 5.35
CA ILE A 219 3.35 -0.40 6.27
C ILE A 219 2.43 -0.57 7.46
N VAL A 220 3.01 -0.86 8.62
CA VAL A 220 2.24 -1.09 9.85
C VAL A 220 1.76 0.25 10.40
N ILE A 221 0.47 0.36 10.66
CA ILE A 221 -0.19 1.57 11.17
C ILE A 221 -0.91 1.27 12.50
N PRO A 222 -1.15 2.29 13.34
CA PRO A 222 -1.76 2.07 14.66
C PRO A 222 -3.24 1.67 14.58
N ARG A 223 -3.60 0.55 15.23
CA ARG A 223 -4.99 0.07 15.36
C ARG A 223 -5.94 1.05 16.02
N ALA A 224 -5.46 1.72 17.07
CA ALA A 224 -6.27 2.60 17.90
C ALA A 224 -6.90 3.75 17.11
N VAL A 225 -6.24 4.19 16.04
CA VAL A 225 -6.75 5.21 15.10
C VAL A 225 -8.06 4.77 14.44
N TYR A 226 -8.30 3.47 14.29
CA TYR A 226 -9.51 2.92 13.69
C TYR A 226 -10.47 2.33 14.72
N GLY A 227 -10.25 2.58 16.02
CA GLY A 227 -11.03 1.97 17.10
C GLY A 227 -10.91 0.45 17.15
N LEU A 228 -9.88 -0.12 16.52
CA LEU A 228 -9.62 -1.54 16.54
C LEU A 228 -9.02 -1.93 17.89
N PRO A 229 -9.50 -3.01 18.52
CA PRO A 229 -8.99 -3.45 19.81
C PRO A 229 -7.52 -3.88 19.70
N GLU A 230 -6.79 -3.68 20.79
CA GLU A 230 -5.43 -4.20 20.94
C GLU A 230 -5.43 -5.74 20.78
N VAL A 231 -4.26 -6.28 20.45
CA VAL A 231 -4.07 -7.72 20.40
C VAL A 231 -3.72 -8.17 21.81
N ASP A 232 -4.63 -8.92 22.43
CA ASP A 232 -4.43 -9.54 23.75
C ASP A 232 -3.38 -10.66 23.62
N LYS A 233 -2.07 -10.34 23.78
CA LYS A 233 -0.96 -11.29 24.03
C LYS A 233 0.41 -10.57 24.16
N PRO A 234 1.42 -11.24 24.77
CA PRO A 234 2.79 -10.72 24.94
C PRO A 234 3.63 -10.66 23.65
N GLU A 235 3.10 -11.09 22.50
CA GLU A 235 3.81 -11.05 21.22
C GLU A 235 3.36 -9.82 20.43
N GLU A 236 4.27 -8.86 20.31
CA GLU A 236 4.14 -7.72 19.38
C GLU A 236 3.89 -8.23 17.95
N GLY A 237 3.29 -7.39 17.09
CA GLY A 237 3.00 -7.78 15.71
C GLY A 237 4.25 -8.28 15.00
N HIS A 238 4.11 -9.27 14.12
CA HIS A 238 5.23 -9.76 13.32
C HIS A 238 4.80 -10.18 11.92
N VAL A 239 5.78 -10.27 11.03
CA VAL A 239 5.63 -10.79 9.67
C VAL A 239 6.45 -12.05 9.55
N LEU A 240 5.80 -13.17 9.21
CA LEU A 240 6.49 -14.38 8.79
C LEU A 240 6.84 -14.24 7.32
N ILE A 241 8.13 -14.28 6.99
CA ILE A 241 8.60 -14.32 5.60
C ILE A 241 9.02 -15.72 5.24
N TYR A 242 8.44 -16.23 4.15
CA TYR A 242 8.80 -17.50 3.53
C TYR A 242 9.86 -17.20 2.48
N ARG A 243 11.10 -17.65 2.71
CA ARG A 243 12.24 -17.29 1.86
C ARG A 243 12.24 -18.05 0.54
N GLN A 244 11.69 -19.27 0.54
CA GLN A 244 11.63 -20.15 -0.62
C GLN A 244 10.27 -20.86 -0.74
N PRO A 245 9.15 -20.12 -0.78
CA PRO A 245 7.78 -20.66 -0.66
C PRO A 245 7.46 -21.79 -1.66
N ALA A 246 8.03 -21.76 -2.86
CA ALA A 246 7.76 -22.76 -3.90
C ALA A 246 8.59 -24.05 -3.76
N THR A 247 9.70 -24.03 -3.02
CA THR A 247 10.62 -25.17 -2.90
C THR A 247 10.76 -25.69 -1.47
N ASP A 248 10.76 -24.80 -0.49
CA ASP A 248 10.75 -25.09 0.94
C ASP A 248 9.82 -24.10 1.67
N PRO A 249 8.52 -24.42 1.78
CA PRO A 249 7.54 -23.58 2.47
C PRO A 249 7.73 -23.55 3.99
N THR A 250 8.69 -24.30 4.55
CA THR A 250 9.03 -24.28 5.97
C THR A 250 10.14 -23.28 6.28
N ASP A 251 10.90 -22.87 5.26
CA ASP A 251 11.98 -21.89 5.39
C ASP A 251 11.44 -20.49 5.68
N THR A 252 11.31 -20.20 6.97
CA THR A 252 10.65 -19.00 7.48
C THR A 252 11.54 -18.20 8.42
N ILE A 253 11.37 -16.88 8.38
CA ILE A 253 11.90 -15.95 9.37
C ILE A 253 10.77 -15.10 9.92
N ALA A 254 10.77 -14.85 11.23
CA ALA A 254 9.82 -13.94 11.87
C ALA A 254 10.48 -12.57 12.04
N ILE A 255 9.81 -11.53 11.54
CA ILE A 255 10.27 -10.14 11.61
C ILE A 255 9.33 -9.39 12.57
N PRO A 256 9.81 -8.94 13.73
CA PRO A 256 8.99 -8.14 14.64
C PRO A 256 8.68 -6.78 14.00
N VAL A 257 7.45 -6.30 14.16
CA VAL A 257 6.99 -5.03 13.62
C VAL A 257 6.14 -4.26 14.62
N ARG A 258 6.15 -2.94 14.47
CA ARG A 258 5.36 -1.99 15.23
C ARG A 258 4.80 -0.91 14.30
N PRO A 259 3.82 -0.10 14.71
CA PRO A 259 3.38 1.05 13.91
C PRO A 259 4.57 1.91 13.47
N GLY A 260 4.68 2.18 12.17
CA GLY A 260 5.84 2.82 11.54
C GLY A 260 6.83 1.86 10.87
N SER A 261 6.71 0.54 11.07
CA SER A 261 7.50 -0.46 10.34
C SER A 261 7.09 -0.54 8.87
N ILE A 262 8.09 -0.67 7.99
CA ILE A 262 7.95 -0.89 6.54
C ILE A 262 8.67 -2.19 6.18
N VAL A 263 7.96 -3.15 5.60
CA VAL A 263 8.48 -4.47 5.20
C VAL A 263 8.18 -4.69 3.72
N VAL A 264 9.19 -5.01 2.93
CA VAL A 264 9.03 -5.30 1.49
C VAL A 264 9.15 -6.80 1.25
N THR A 265 8.15 -7.40 0.62
CA THR A 265 8.20 -8.78 0.13
C THR A 265 8.44 -8.79 -1.38
N PRO A 266 9.67 -9.06 -1.85
CA PRO A 266 10.02 -9.02 -3.27
C PRO A 266 9.64 -10.32 -4.00
N ALA A 267 9.34 -10.16 -5.29
CA ALA A 267 9.11 -11.25 -6.23
C ALA A 267 9.82 -10.97 -7.55
N THR A 268 10.78 -11.82 -7.88
CA THR A 268 11.60 -11.76 -9.11
C THR A 268 11.59 -13.13 -9.79
N PRO A 269 11.96 -13.23 -11.07
CA PRO A 269 12.03 -14.53 -11.77
C PRO A 269 12.99 -15.54 -11.12
N GLY A 270 14.06 -15.05 -10.48
CA GLY A 270 15.06 -15.91 -9.84
C GLY A 270 14.85 -16.11 -8.34
N ASN A 271 13.96 -15.34 -7.72
CA ASN A 271 13.72 -15.38 -6.28
C ASN A 271 12.36 -14.78 -5.95
N THR A 272 11.48 -15.58 -5.35
CA THR A 272 10.14 -15.16 -4.93
C THR A 272 10.00 -15.44 -3.44
N MET A 273 9.59 -14.45 -2.66
CA MET A 273 9.30 -14.60 -1.24
C MET A 273 7.79 -14.62 -0.99
N GLY A 274 7.39 -15.34 0.05
CA GLY A 274 6.03 -15.33 0.57
C GLY A 274 5.95 -14.62 1.90
N HIS A 275 4.75 -14.31 2.37
CA HIS A 275 4.56 -13.72 3.67
C HIS A 275 3.25 -14.17 4.34
N CYS A 276 3.19 -13.97 5.65
CA CYS A 276 1.99 -14.03 6.47
C CYS A 276 2.13 -12.98 7.58
N PHE A 277 1.21 -12.04 7.65
CA PHE A 277 1.21 -11.01 8.68
C PHE A 277 0.39 -11.48 9.87
N GLU A 278 0.98 -11.43 11.06
CA GLU A 278 0.38 -11.94 12.27
C GLU A 278 0.31 -10.83 13.32
N ASN A 279 -0.91 -10.56 13.79
CA ASN A 279 -1.20 -9.49 14.74
C ASN A 279 -0.74 -8.10 14.26
N CYS A 280 -0.84 -7.85 12.95
CA CYS A 280 -0.49 -6.57 12.31
C CYS A 280 -1.71 -5.88 11.69
N PHE A 281 -1.76 -4.55 11.80
CA PHE A 281 -2.70 -3.72 11.05
C PHE A 281 -1.86 -2.88 10.07
N ALA A 282 -2.00 -3.13 8.78
CA ALA A 282 -1.05 -2.60 7.80
C ALA A 282 -1.70 -2.25 6.47
N MET A 283 -1.21 -1.17 5.86
CA MET A 283 -1.39 -0.88 4.43
C MET A 283 -0.52 -1.86 3.64
N LEU A 284 -1.09 -2.58 2.70
CA LEU A 284 -0.38 -3.43 1.75
C LEU A 284 -0.37 -2.75 0.39
N ILE A 285 0.82 -2.34 -0.04
CA ILE A 285 1.04 -1.58 -1.27
C ILE A 285 1.71 -2.49 -2.30
N ALA A 286 1.00 -2.80 -3.37
CA ALA A 286 1.44 -3.72 -4.40
C ALA A 286 1.95 -2.99 -5.65
N ILE A 287 3.15 -3.36 -6.10
CA ILE A 287 3.88 -2.71 -7.20
C ILE A 287 4.50 -3.76 -8.12
N PRO A 288 4.28 -3.72 -9.44
CA PRO A 288 3.18 -3.01 -10.08
C PRO A 288 1.86 -3.75 -9.87
N GLY A 289 0.83 -3.08 -9.34
CA GLY A 289 -0.56 -3.53 -9.31
C GLY A 289 -0.85 -4.89 -8.62
N PHE A 290 -2.02 -5.02 -7.99
CA PHE A 290 -2.45 -6.30 -7.41
C PHE A 290 -3.22 -7.14 -8.44
N VAL A 291 -2.51 -7.55 -9.49
CA VAL A 291 -2.91 -8.63 -10.42
C VAL A 291 -1.79 -9.67 -10.55
N ALA A 292 -0.91 -9.74 -9.54
CA ALA A 292 0.16 -10.73 -9.50
C ALA A 292 -0.42 -12.15 -9.35
N PRO A 293 0.26 -13.18 -9.89
CA PRO A 293 -0.07 -14.57 -9.59
C PRO A 293 -0.07 -14.77 -8.07
N TYR A 294 -1.23 -15.10 -7.50
CA TYR A 294 -1.41 -15.39 -6.08
C TYR A 294 -1.39 -16.90 -5.88
N HIS A 295 -0.51 -17.36 -5.00
CA HIS A 295 -0.35 -18.77 -4.70
C HIS A 295 -0.48 -18.97 -3.19
N MET A 296 -1.48 -19.75 -2.78
CA MET A 296 -1.63 -20.15 -1.38
C MET A 296 -0.56 -21.18 -1.03
N LEU A 297 -0.01 -21.05 0.17
CA LEU A 297 0.83 -22.10 0.76
C LEU A 297 -0.11 -23.06 1.49
N GLU A 298 -0.20 -24.30 1.00
CA GLU A 298 -0.95 -25.36 1.66
C GLU A 298 -0.30 -25.70 3.02
N GLU A 299 -1.13 -26.05 4.02
CA GLU A 299 -0.69 -26.40 5.37
C GLU A 299 0.12 -27.70 5.44
#